data_AF-A0A5C6CCJ7-F1
#
_entry.id   AF-A0A5C6CCJ7-F1
#
_cell.length_a   1.000
_cell.length_b   1.000
_cell.length_c   1.000
_cell.angle_alpha   90.00
_cell.angle_beta   90.00
_cell.angle_gamma   90.00
#
_symmetry.space_group_name_H-M   'P 1'
#
loop_
_entity.id
_entity.type
_entity.pdbx_description
1 polymer ?
#
loop_
_entity_poly.entity_id
_entity_poly.type
_entity_poly.pdbx_seq_one_letter_code
_entity_poly.pdbx_strand_id
1 'polypeptide(L)'
;MKTRELCNLGVPKGTAMQIAKKAIPLAVQSGLGHRELRDRIATVVETPNAYLEHEIWGELATELSGVFAAQARYVGREQPAAWRQWGEDLEPTAVQQMANACQLPVSVRGALMPDAHQGYGLPIGGVLATQNCVIPYAVGVDIACRMKMTVLDMPPQALDNQRDRLRSSIERETQFGIGARFRNPRQHDVMDADWNVSHITQENRDRAWKQLGTSGSGNHFVEFGTLTLDADDLGLQAGTYLSLLSHSGSRGTGAAVCDYYSRVAKQMHPELPRELVNLAWLDLDSQAGAEYWAAMNLMGQYAAANHACIHQAIAENLGVEVLLDIENHHNFAWKETHAGEELIVHRKGATPAGKGVLGIIPGSMGTPGYVVRGKGVESSLQSAAHGAGRKMSRTAAKRKFRWNEVKRFLDQRGVTLMSAGLDEVPMAYKDIETVMAAQQDLVQPIARFDPKLVKMAEAGERPED
;
A
#
# COMPACT_ATOMS: atom_id res chain seq x y z
N MET A 1 5.63 32.39 3.92
CA MET A 1 4.45 31.60 3.46
C MET A 1 4.72 30.12 3.67
N LYS A 2 3.69 29.31 3.92
CA LYS A 2 3.86 27.86 4.14
C LYS A 2 3.90 27.11 2.79
N THR A 3 4.56 25.94 2.72
CA THR A 3 4.64 25.12 1.48
C THR A 3 3.27 24.89 0.84
N ARG A 4 2.25 24.57 1.64
CA ARG A 4 0.88 24.32 1.15
C ARG A 4 0.29 25.53 0.42
N GLU A 5 0.60 26.73 0.90
CA GLU A 5 0.12 27.98 0.32
C GLU A 5 0.77 28.23 -1.05
N LEU A 6 2.07 28.03 -1.16
CA LEU A 6 2.81 28.15 -2.43
C LEU A 6 2.33 27.14 -3.47
N CYS A 7 2.07 25.89 -3.06
CA CYS A 7 1.48 24.88 -3.94
C CYS A 7 0.08 25.28 -4.46
N ASN A 8 -0.70 26.02 -3.66
CA ASN A 8 -2.01 26.52 -4.07
C ASN A 8 -1.89 27.67 -5.08
N LEU A 9 -0.76 28.37 -5.11
CA LEU A 9 -0.44 29.40 -6.09
C LEU A 9 0.21 28.83 -7.35
N GLY A 10 0.30 27.50 -7.46
CA GLY A 10 0.85 26.81 -8.63
C GLY A 10 2.37 26.63 -8.63
N VAL A 11 3.08 27.00 -7.56
CA VAL A 11 4.53 26.70 -7.43
C VAL A 11 4.73 25.18 -7.27
N PRO A 12 5.45 24.51 -8.19
CA PRO A 12 5.75 23.08 -8.09
C PRO A 12 6.59 22.75 -6.84
N LYS A 13 6.46 21.54 -6.31
CA LYS A 13 7.38 21.03 -5.28
C LYS A 13 8.76 20.77 -5.89
N GLY A 14 9.81 20.72 -5.06
CA GLY A 14 11.18 20.48 -5.53
C GLY A 14 11.98 21.78 -5.62
N THR A 15 12.77 21.94 -6.69
CA THR A 15 13.67 23.06 -6.92
C THR A 15 12.93 24.40 -6.94
N ALA A 16 11.84 24.52 -7.71
CA ALA A 16 10.98 25.71 -7.72
C ALA A 16 10.49 26.13 -6.32
N MET A 17 10.10 25.17 -5.47
CA MET A 17 9.70 25.45 -4.09
C MET A 17 10.86 25.94 -3.23
N GLN A 18 12.06 25.39 -3.40
CA GLN A 18 13.26 25.84 -2.69
C GLN A 18 13.63 27.26 -3.09
N ILE A 19 13.61 27.56 -4.40
CA ILE A 19 13.87 28.89 -4.94
C ILE A 19 12.81 29.88 -4.44
N ALA A 20 11.53 29.56 -4.54
CA ALA A 20 10.45 30.42 -4.05
C ALA A 20 10.62 30.73 -2.55
N LYS A 21 11.00 29.75 -1.73
CA LYS A 21 11.26 29.97 -0.31
C LYS A 21 12.47 30.85 -0.03
N LYS A 22 13.48 30.85 -0.91
CA LYS A 22 14.63 31.76 -0.83
C LYS A 22 14.28 33.18 -1.28
N ALA A 23 13.42 33.32 -2.30
CA ALA A 23 12.98 34.61 -2.83
C ALA A 23 12.03 35.38 -1.89
N ILE A 24 11.19 34.67 -1.12
CA ILE A 24 10.18 35.29 -0.23
C ILE A 24 10.80 36.25 0.81
N PRO A 25 11.83 35.88 1.60
CA PRO A 25 12.45 36.81 2.54
C PRO A 25 13.00 38.07 1.87
N LEU A 26 13.58 37.93 0.67
CA LEU A 26 14.10 39.07 -0.10
C LEU A 26 12.97 40.02 -0.51
N ALA A 27 11.87 39.49 -1.05
CA ALA A 27 10.69 40.28 -1.41
C ALA A 27 10.06 41.01 -0.21
N VAL A 28 10.03 40.37 0.97
CA VAL A 28 9.54 41.00 2.21
C VAL A 28 10.47 42.14 2.64
N GLN A 29 11.79 41.98 2.50
CA GLN A 29 12.74 43.06 2.78
C GLN A 29 12.60 44.24 1.80
N SER A 30 12.14 43.99 0.58
CA SER A 30 11.81 45.04 -0.41
C SER A 30 10.49 45.77 -0.13
N GLY A 31 9.79 45.42 0.95
CA GLY A 31 8.57 46.08 1.40
C GLY A 31 7.26 45.42 0.94
N LEU A 32 7.29 44.25 0.29
CA LEU A 32 6.04 43.56 -0.08
C LEU A 32 5.32 42.99 1.15
N GLY A 33 4.07 43.40 1.32
CA GLY A 33 3.15 42.81 2.28
C GLY A 33 2.72 41.40 1.88
N HIS A 34 2.11 40.66 2.81
CA HIS A 34 1.73 39.26 2.59
C HIS A 34 0.76 39.05 1.42
N ARG A 35 -0.19 39.97 1.21
CA ARG A 35 -1.13 39.92 0.09
C ARG A 35 -0.43 40.15 -1.25
N GLU A 36 0.40 41.18 -1.32
CA GLU A 36 1.17 41.52 -2.53
C GLU A 36 2.15 40.43 -2.91
N LEU A 37 2.76 39.78 -1.91
CA LEU A 37 3.63 38.63 -2.10
C LEU A 37 2.87 37.46 -2.75
N ARG A 38 1.66 37.16 -2.26
CA ARG A 38 0.80 36.11 -2.82
C ARG A 38 0.44 36.41 -4.27
N ASP A 39 -0.01 37.63 -4.54
CA ASP A 39 -0.41 38.06 -5.88
C ASP A 39 0.80 38.04 -6.84
N ARG A 40 1.97 38.53 -6.38
CA ARG A 40 3.21 38.49 -7.16
C ARG A 40 3.63 37.08 -7.53
N ILE A 41 3.63 36.15 -6.57
CA ILE A 41 3.97 34.75 -6.83
C ILE A 41 2.98 34.12 -7.81
N ALA A 42 1.69 34.39 -7.66
CA ALA A 42 0.69 33.90 -8.62
C ALA A 42 0.97 34.42 -10.04
N THR A 43 1.31 35.70 -10.20
CA THR A 43 1.66 36.28 -11.51
C THR A 43 2.97 35.70 -12.08
N VAL A 44 3.99 35.48 -11.25
CA VAL A 44 5.24 34.82 -11.68
C VAL A 44 4.97 33.40 -12.16
N VAL A 45 4.05 32.68 -11.51
CA VAL A 45 3.61 31.34 -11.94
C VAL A 45 2.79 31.39 -13.22
N GLU A 46 1.92 32.37 -13.39
CA GLU A 46 1.09 32.49 -14.59
C GLU A 46 1.90 32.95 -15.82
N THR A 47 2.89 33.83 -15.60
CA THR A 47 3.66 34.50 -16.67
C THR A 47 5.16 34.53 -16.39
N PRO A 48 5.83 33.37 -16.21
CA PRO A 48 7.21 33.34 -15.76
C PRO A 48 8.17 34.04 -16.73
N ASN A 49 7.90 33.97 -18.04
CA ASN A 49 8.71 34.65 -19.05
C ASN A 49 8.83 36.17 -18.84
N ALA A 50 7.83 36.82 -18.22
CA ALA A 50 7.86 38.25 -17.92
C ALA A 50 8.77 38.63 -16.74
N TYR A 51 9.26 37.63 -15.99
CA TYR A 51 10.04 37.81 -14.77
C TYR A 51 11.47 37.26 -14.87
N LEU A 52 11.92 36.79 -16.04
CA LEU A 52 13.23 36.15 -16.21
C LEU A 52 14.40 37.05 -15.75
N GLU A 53 14.30 38.36 -15.99
CA GLU A 53 15.32 39.35 -15.60
C GLU A 53 15.04 40.01 -14.24
N HIS A 54 13.97 39.60 -13.54
CA HIS A 54 13.58 40.23 -12.28
C HIS A 54 14.57 39.85 -11.15
N GLU A 55 15.10 40.84 -10.43
CA GLU A 55 16.14 40.65 -9.40
C GLU A 55 15.79 39.57 -8.34
N ILE A 56 14.56 39.60 -7.82
CA ILE A 56 14.11 38.65 -6.78
C ILE A 56 13.47 37.38 -7.35
N TRP A 57 12.75 37.47 -8.46
CA TRP A 57 11.91 36.39 -8.98
C TRP A 57 12.49 35.68 -10.21
N GLY A 58 13.61 36.16 -10.77
CA GLY A 58 14.21 35.66 -12.01
C GLY A 58 14.64 34.21 -11.95
N GLU A 59 15.22 33.78 -10.83
CA GLU A 59 15.58 32.37 -10.63
C GLU A 59 14.32 31.48 -10.60
N LEU A 60 13.25 31.93 -9.92
CA LEU A 60 11.98 31.20 -9.87
C LEU A 60 11.31 31.16 -11.24
N ALA A 61 11.31 32.29 -11.96
CA ALA A 61 10.78 32.41 -13.30
C ALA A 61 11.50 31.50 -14.30
N THR A 62 12.83 31.40 -14.21
CA THR A 62 13.65 30.53 -15.06
C THR A 62 13.30 29.07 -14.83
N GLU A 63 13.24 28.64 -13.57
CA GLU A 63 12.86 27.28 -13.20
C GLU A 63 11.44 26.94 -13.68
N LEU A 64 10.46 27.83 -13.44
CA LEU A 64 9.07 27.63 -13.85
C LEU A 64 8.92 27.56 -15.38
N SER A 65 9.66 28.40 -16.11
CA SER A 65 9.66 28.38 -17.58
C SER A 65 10.20 27.05 -18.11
N GLY A 66 11.26 26.52 -17.50
CA GLY A 66 11.79 25.19 -17.81
C GLY A 66 10.77 24.08 -17.56
N VAL A 67 10.09 24.11 -16.41
CA VAL A 67 9.03 23.14 -16.06
C VAL A 67 7.87 23.20 -17.04
N PHE A 68 7.35 24.39 -17.36
CA PHE A 68 6.23 24.51 -18.29
C PHE A 68 6.60 24.16 -19.72
N ALA A 69 7.81 24.49 -20.16
CA ALA A 69 8.32 24.06 -21.46
C ALA A 69 8.46 22.53 -21.55
N ALA A 70 8.88 21.87 -20.46
CA ALA A 70 8.89 20.41 -20.38
C ALA A 70 7.47 19.84 -20.42
N GLN A 71 6.54 20.39 -19.63
CA GLN A 71 5.14 19.92 -19.57
C GLN A 71 4.39 20.10 -20.89
N ALA A 72 4.67 21.17 -21.64
CA ALA A 72 4.11 21.37 -22.97
C ALA A 72 4.54 20.30 -23.99
N ARG A 73 5.61 19.54 -23.70
CA ARG A 73 6.09 18.43 -24.53
C ARG A 73 5.47 17.09 -24.15
N TYR A 74 4.75 16.99 -23.03
CA TYR A 74 4.10 15.74 -22.67
C TYR A 74 2.99 15.43 -23.65
N VAL A 75 3.12 14.30 -24.33
CA VAL A 75 2.10 13.74 -25.21
C VAL A 75 1.58 12.48 -24.56
N GLY A 76 0.37 12.56 -24.01
CA GLY A 76 -0.36 11.39 -23.53
C GLY A 76 -0.83 10.51 -24.70
N ARG A 77 -1.52 9.41 -24.38
CA ARG A 77 -2.11 8.56 -25.42
C ARG A 77 -3.29 9.28 -26.09
N GLU A 78 -3.46 9.08 -27.40
CA GLU A 78 -4.69 9.50 -28.09
C GLU A 78 -5.92 8.72 -27.58
N GLN A 79 -5.73 7.43 -27.31
CA GLN A 79 -6.72 6.56 -26.69
C GLN A 79 -6.15 5.95 -25.40
N PRO A 80 -6.86 6.06 -24.27
CA PRO A 80 -6.44 5.42 -23.03
C PRO A 80 -6.24 3.91 -23.21
N ALA A 81 -5.32 3.34 -22.45
CA ALA A 81 -5.22 1.89 -22.29
C ALA A 81 -6.59 1.32 -21.87
N ALA A 82 -6.95 0.16 -22.43
CA ALA A 82 -8.22 -0.48 -22.09
C ALA A 82 -8.21 -0.93 -20.63
N TRP A 83 -9.28 -0.62 -19.90
CA TRP A 83 -9.44 -1.08 -18.52
C TRP A 83 -10.89 -1.42 -18.18
N ARG A 84 -11.07 -2.25 -17.16
CA ARG A 84 -12.38 -2.69 -16.67
C ARG A 84 -12.54 -2.44 -15.18
N GLN A 85 -13.75 -2.09 -14.76
CA GLN A 85 -14.12 -1.89 -13.38
C GLN A 85 -14.97 -3.06 -12.86
N TRP A 86 -14.72 -3.45 -11.62
CA TRP A 86 -15.59 -4.30 -10.82
C TRP A 86 -16.15 -3.50 -9.64
N GLY A 87 -17.42 -3.73 -9.31
CA GLY A 87 -18.15 -2.96 -8.29
C GLY A 87 -18.80 -1.69 -8.82
N GLU A 88 -19.82 -1.26 -8.08
CA GLU A 88 -20.62 -0.05 -8.32
C GLU A 88 -20.32 0.99 -7.22
N ASP A 89 -20.65 2.25 -7.48
CA ASP A 89 -20.50 3.36 -6.51
C ASP A 89 -19.09 3.50 -5.90
N LEU A 90 -18.06 3.21 -6.69
CA LEU A 90 -16.67 3.45 -6.31
C LEU A 90 -16.41 4.94 -6.13
N GLU A 91 -15.44 5.27 -5.28
CA GLU A 91 -15.05 6.66 -5.02
C GLU A 91 -14.63 7.34 -6.35
N PRO A 92 -15.26 8.47 -6.77
CA PRO A 92 -14.98 9.08 -8.07
C PRO A 92 -13.50 9.45 -8.26
N THR A 93 -12.81 9.80 -7.18
CA THR A 93 -11.37 10.09 -7.18
C THR A 93 -10.54 8.85 -7.52
N ALA A 94 -10.92 7.67 -7.02
CA ALA A 94 -10.24 6.41 -7.32
C ALA A 94 -10.44 6.01 -8.80
N VAL A 95 -11.67 6.17 -9.30
CA VAL A 95 -11.99 5.96 -10.73
C VAL A 95 -11.16 6.91 -11.61
N GLN A 96 -11.08 8.19 -11.24
CA GLN A 96 -10.26 9.16 -11.97
C GLN A 96 -8.76 8.83 -11.91
N GLN A 97 -8.25 8.33 -10.78
CA GLN A 97 -6.86 7.89 -10.66
C GLN A 97 -6.56 6.71 -11.61
N MET A 98 -7.49 5.76 -11.73
CA MET A 98 -7.35 4.65 -12.69
C MET A 98 -7.37 5.15 -14.14
N ALA A 99 -8.30 6.06 -14.47
CA ALA A 99 -8.37 6.67 -15.80
C ALA A 99 -7.08 7.43 -16.15
N ASN A 100 -6.55 8.22 -15.21
CA ASN A 100 -5.28 8.92 -15.36
C ASN A 100 -4.11 7.96 -15.57
N ALA A 101 -4.06 6.86 -14.82
CA ALA A 101 -3.04 5.82 -15.00
C ALA A 101 -3.09 5.23 -16.40
N CYS A 102 -4.28 4.96 -16.93
CA CYS A 102 -4.44 4.42 -18.30
C CYS A 102 -4.12 5.42 -19.42
N GLN A 103 -3.90 6.71 -19.12
CA GLN A 103 -3.51 7.72 -20.09
C GLN A 103 -1.99 7.82 -20.29
N LEU A 104 -1.20 7.17 -19.45
CA LEU A 104 0.26 7.18 -19.58
C LEU A 104 0.68 6.51 -20.88
N PRO A 105 1.71 7.02 -21.58
CA PRO A 105 2.19 6.42 -22.82
C PRO A 105 2.61 4.95 -22.63
N VAL A 106 3.15 4.61 -21.45
CA VAL A 106 3.63 3.27 -21.10
C VAL A 106 2.54 2.27 -20.71
N SER A 107 1.30 2.71 -20.52
CA SER A 107 0.21 1.85 -20.07
C SER A 107 -0.34 0.98 -21.20
N VAL A 108 -0.59 -0.29 -20.90
CA VAL A 108 -1.08 -1.28 -21.86
C VAL A 108 -2.52 -1.67 -21.53
N ARG A 109 -2.79 -2.05 -20.28
CA ARG A 109 -4.13 -2.46 -19.79
C ARG A 109 -4.28 -2.12 -18.31
N GLY A 110 -5.52 -2.05 -17.83
CA GLY A 110 -5.80 -1.85 -16.42
C GLY A 110 -7.04 -2.57 -15.91
N ALA A 111 -7.16 -2.66 -14.59
CA ALA A 111 -8.35 -3.15 -13.92
C ALA A 111 -8.55 -2.41 -12.59
N LEU A 112 -9.81 -2.20 -12.19
CA LEU A 112 -10.17 -1.56 -10.94
C LEU A 112 -11.07 -2.50 -10.12
N MET A 113 -10.62 -2.84 -8.92
CA MET A 113 -11.25 -3.81 -8.02
C MET A 113 -12.38 -3.15 -7.19
N PRO A 114 -13.35 -3.94 -6.68
CA PRO A 114 -14.52 -3.40 -5.97
C PRO A 114 -14.21 -2.73 -4.62
N ASP A 115 -13.04 -3.01 -4.05
CA ASP A 115 -12.53 -2.38 -2.84
C ASP A 115 -11.80 -1.05 -3.10
N ALA A 116 -11.78 -0.57 -4.34
CA ALA A 116 -10.99 0.58 -4.71
C ALA A 116 -11.36 1.89 -4.00
N HIS A 117 -10.33 2.65 -3.64
CA HIS A 117 -10.42 3.94 -2.96
C HIS A 117 -9.17 4.77 -3.22
N GLN A 118 -9.22 6.07 -2.89
CA GLN A 118 -8.16 7.01 -3.20
C GLN A 118 -6.79 6.57 -2.64
N GLY A 119 -5.78 6.56 -3.52
CA GLY A 119 -4.38 6.29 -3.19
C GLY A 119 -3.41 7.39 -3.65
N TYR A 120 -2.13 7.04 -3.77
CA TYR A 120 -1.09 7.88 -4.40
C TYR A 120 -0.73 7.38 -5.79
N GLY A 121 -0.95 8.17 -6.84
CA GLY A 121 -0.75 7.70 -8.22
C GLY A 121 -1.87 6.74 -8.61
N LEU A 122 -1.57 5.44 -8.66
CA LEU A 122 -2.57 4.38 -8.84
C LEU A 122 -3.49 4.31 -7.59
N PRO A 123 -4.82 4.13 -7.75
CA PRO A 123 -5.70 3.94 -6.61
C PRO A 123 -5.37 2.62 -5.89
N ILE A 124 -5.73 2.54 -4.60
CA ILE A 124 -5.77 1.24 -3.92
C ILE A 124 -6.95 0.46 -4.55
N GLY A 125 -6.80 -0.84 -4.80
CA GLY A 125 -7.68 -1.62 -5.67
C GLY A 125 -7.36 -1.50 -7.16
N GLY A 126 -6.28 -0.80 -7.53
CA GLY A 126 -5.87 -0.62 -8.92
C GLY A 126 -4.88 -1.70 -9.39
N VAL A 127 -5.06 -2.14 -10.63
CA VAL A 127 -4.11 -3.00 -11.35
C VAL A 127 -3.75 -2.34 -12.68
N LEU A 128 -2.45 -2.17 -12.94
CA LEU A 128 -1.96 -1.50 -14.15
C LEU A 128 -0.83 -2.31 -14.79
N ALA A 129 -1.04 -2.74 -16.03
CA ALA A 129 -0.01 -3.35 -16.86
C ALA A 129 0.68 -2.27 -17.70
N THR A 130 2.02 -2.26 -17.69
CA THR A 130 2.85 -1.33 -18.46
C THR A 130 3.92 -2.06 -19.27
N GLN A 131 4.42 -1.41 -20.32
CA GLN A 131 5.47 -1.96 -21.17
C GLN A 131 6.86 -1.66 -20.59
N ASN A 132 7.59 -2.71 -20.18
CA ASN A 132 8.99 -2.70 -19.68
C ASN A 132 9.36 -1.57 -18.70
N CYS A 133 8.42 -1.09 -17.90
CA CYS A 133 8.68 -0.05 -16.93
C CYS A 133 7.96 -0.34 -15.63
N VAL A 134 8.44 0.26 -14.55
CA VAL A 134 7.88 0.11 -13.22
C VAL A 134 7.59 1.48 -12.60
N ILE A 135 6.42 1.64 -12.00
CA ILE A 135 5.95 2.86 -11.35
C ILE A 135 5.97 2.63 -9.84
N PRO A 136 6.93 3.22 -9.09
CA PRO A 136 7.08 2.92 -7.67
C PRO A 136 5.82 3.17 -6.82
N TYR A 137 5.08 4.26 -7.07
CA TYR A 137 3.82 4.51 -6.36
C TYR A 137 2.64 3.62 -6.81
N ALA A 138 2.74 2.98 -7.98
CA ALA A 138 1.78 1.95 -8.40
C ALA A 138 2.08 0.58 -7.77
N VAL A 139 3.30 0.37 -7.25
CA VAL A 139 3.62 -0.76 -6.35
C VAL A 139 3.02 -0.49 -4.96
N GLY A 140 3.24 0.72 -4.43
CA GLY A 140 2.77 1.14 -3.11
C GLY A 140 3.89 1.59 -2.20
N VAL A 141 3.57 2.37 -1.15
CA VAL A 141 4.56 2.86 -0.18
C VAL A 141 5.08 1.71 0.67
N ASP A 142 4.19 0.90 1.24
CA ASP A 142 4.54 -0.37 1.85
C ASP A 142 4.69 -1.46 0.78
N ILE A 143 5.89 -1.50 0.19
CA ILE A 143 6.27 -2.48 -0.83
C ILE A 143 6.06 -3.88 -0.25
N ALA A 144 5.45 -4.75 -1.04
CA ALA A 144 5.18 -6.13 -0.69
C ALA A 144 4.37 -6.34 0.59
N CYS A 145 3.56 -5.36 0.99
CA CYS A 145 2.49 -5.60 1.97
C CYS A 145 1.70 -6.85 1.56
N ARG A 146 1.51 -7.76 2.52
CA ARG A 146 1.01 -9.11 2.30
C ARG A 146 0.25 -9.65 3.50
N MET A 147 -0.51 -10.71 3.23
CA MET A 147 -1.21 -11.51 4.22
C MET A 147 -0.49 -12.83 4.40
N LYS A 148 -0.45 -13.35 5.63
CA LYS A 148 -0.11 -14.76 5.91
C LYS A 148 -1.11 -15.36 6.88
N MET A 149 -1.65 -16.51 6.53
CA MET A 149 -2.49 -17.34 7.38
C MET A 149 -1.78 -18.64 7.73
N THR A 150 -1.90 -19.11 8.96
CA THR A 150 -1.53 -20.46 9.36
C THR A 150 -2.67 -21.12 10.12
N VAL A 151 -3.05 -22.31 9.71
CA VAL A 151 -3.94 -23.21 10.44
C VAL A 151 -3.12 -24.00 11.44
N LEU A 152 -3.52 -24.00 12.71
CA LEU A 152 -2.78 -24.62 13.80
C LEU A 152 -3.42 -25.95 14.18
N ASP A 153 -2.62 -26.91 14.63
CA ASP A 153 -3.09 -28.20 15.19
C ASP A 153 -3.73 -28.08 16.59
N MET A 154 -4.36 -26.93 16.85
CA MET A 154 -4.99 -26.60 18.12
C MET A 154 -6.50 -26.44 17.92
N PRO A 155 -7.34 -27.02 18.81
CA PRO A 155 -8.79 -26.93 18.68
C PRO A 155 -9.29 -25.47 18.78
N PRO A 156 -10.30 -25.07 17.99
CA PRO A 156 -10.82 -23.69 17.98
C PRO A 156 -11.38 -23.23 19.33
N GLN A 157 -11.75 -24.16 20.23
CA GLN A 157 -12.16 -23.87 21.60
C GLN A 157 -11.06 -23.17 22.42
N ALA A 158 -9.80 -23.20 21.97
CA ALA A 158 -8.69 -22.42 22.54
C ALA A 158 -8.97 -20.91 22.56
N LEU A 159 -9.81 -20.40 21.64
CA LEU A 159 -10.23 -18.99 21.61
C LEU A 159 -11.05 -18.58 22.84
N ASP A 160 -11.67 -19.55 23.50
CA ASP A 160 -12.49 -19.35 24.70
C ASP A 160 -11.76 -19.81 25.97
N ASN A 161 -11.18 -21.02 25.95
CA ASN A 161 -10.59 -21.62 27.16
C ASN A 161 -9.10 -21.29 27.38
N GLN A 162 -8.40 -20.76 26.36
CA GLN A 162 -6.96 -20.45 26.39
C GLN A 162 -6.64 -19.05 25.84
N ARG A 163 -7.60 -18.13 25.88
CA ARG A 163 -7.47 -16.78 25.29
C ARG A 163 -6.25 -16.00 25.80
N ASP A 164 -5.92 -16.11 27.08
CA ASP A 164 -4.76 -15.42 27.66
C ASP A 164 -3.44 -16.00 27.17
N ARG A 165 -3.39 -17.30 26.87
CA ARG A 165 -2.23 -17.96 26.24
C ARG A 165 -2.02 -17.44 24.82
N LEU A 166 -3.09 -17.36 24.03
CA LEU A 166 -3.06 -16.80 22.67
C LEU A 166 -2.65 -15.32 22.69
N ARG A 167 -3.23 -14.51 23.57
CA ARG A 167 -2.86 -13.10 23.78
C ARG A 167 -1.36 -12.96 24.09
N SER A 168 -0.87 -13.74 25.04
CA SER A 168 0.52 -13.72 25.48
C SER A 168 1.49 -14.10 24.35
N SER A 169 1.10 -15.04 23.49
CA SER A 169 1.93 -15.45 22.34
C SER A 169 2.13 -14.29 21.36
N ILE A 170 1.08 -13.53 21.03
CA ILE A 170 1.20 -12.35 20.15
C ILE A 170 2.09 -11.29 20.79
N GLU A 171 1.88 -10.98 22.08
CA GLU A 171 2.63 -9.91 22.77
C GLU A 171 4.12 -10.21 22.93
N ARG A 172 4.48 -11.49 23.04
CA ARG A 172 5.88 -11.91 23.15
C ARG A 172 6.55 -12.00 21.80
N GLU A 173 5.84 -12.48 20.79
CA GLU A 173 6.44 -12.92 19.53
C GLU A 173 6.31 -11.95 18.37
N THR A 174 5.64 -10.81 18.55
CA THR A 174 5.70 -9.69 17.60
C THR A 174 5.56 -8.34 18.29
N GLN A 175 5.95 -7.29 17.60
CA GLN A 175 5.89 -5.91 18.10
C GLN A 175 5.15 -5.00 17.11
N PHE A 176 4.47 -3.99 17.66
CA PHE A 176 3.68 -3.02 16.91
C PHE A 176 4.21 -1.60 17.14
N GLY A 177 3.87 -0.70 16.23
CA GLY A 177 4.27 0.72 16.28
C GLY A 177 5.48 1.05 15.39
N ILE A 178 5.64 2.33 15.08
CA ILE A 178 6.73 2.79 14.22
C ILE A 178 8.06 2.60 14.92
N GLY A 179 9.01 2.00 14.20
CA GLY A 179 10.37 1.80 14.71
C GLY A 179 10.48 0.71 15.78
N ALA A 180 9.41 -0.04 16.03
CA ALA A 180 9.45 -1.26 16.83
C ALA A 180 10.57 -2.17 16.33
N ARG A 181 11.31 -2.75 17.28
CA ARG A 181 12.53 -3.52 17.00
C ARG A 181 12.84 -4.52 18.11
N PHE A 182 13.32 -5.68 17.71
CA PHE A 182 13.86 -6.64 18.67
C PHE A 182 15.25 -6.23 19.13
N ARG A 183 15.52 -6.39 20.43
CA ARG A 183 16.86 -6.20 20.99
C ARG A 183 17.83 -7.26 20.47
N ASN A 184 17.35 -8.49 20.34
CA ASN A 184 18.05 -9.61 19.73
C ASN A 184 17.37 -9.88 18.37
N PRO A 185 17.97 -9.46 17.25
CA PRO A 185 17.37 -9.65 15.94
C PRO A 185 17.12 -11.13 15.63
N ARG A 186 15.99 -11.41 14.96
CA ARG A 186 15.67 -12.75 14.49
C ARG A 186 16.58 -13.13 13.32
N GLN A 187 16.81 -14.43 13.17
CA GLN A 187 17.59 -14.97 12.06
C GLN A 187 16.65 -15.50 10.99
N HIS A 188 17.00 -15.24 9.73
CA HIS A 188 16.33 -15.77 8.55
C HIS A 188 17.24 -15.52 7.35
N ASP A 189 17.25 -16.46 6.39
CA ASP A 189 18.08 -16.44 5.18
C ASP A 189 17.95 -15.15 4.34
N VAL A 190 16.87 -14.37 4.51
CA VAL A 190 16.72 -13.08 3.80
C VAL A 190 17.78 -12.06 4.22
N MET A 191 18.36 -12.22 5.40
CA MET A 191 19.45 -11.35 5.87
C MET A 191 20.79 -11.70 5.23
N ASP A 192 20.90 -12.87 4.59
CA ASP A 192 22.06 -13.34 3.82
C ASP A 192 21.93 -13.04 2.32
N ALA A 193 20.77 -12.55 1.86
CA ALA A 193 20.58 -12.08 0.50
C ALA A 193 21.48 -10.87 0.17
N ASP A 194 21.57 -10.50 -1.10
CA ASP A 194 22.33 -9.31 -1.50
C ASP A 194 21.56 -8.02 -1.18
N TRP A 195 21.94 -7.36 -0.08
CA TRP A 195 21.41 -6.05 0.30
C TRP A 195 22.09 -4.88 -0.44
N ASN A 196 23.10 -5.13 -1.27
CA ASN A 196 23.81 -4.11 -2.05
C ASN A 196 23.16 -3.83 -3.41
N VAL A 197 22.02 -4.46 -3.72
CA VAL A 197 21.23 -4.21 -4.93
C VAL A 197 20.81 -2.74 -5.11
N SER A 198 20.82 -1.96 -4.03
CA SER A 198 20.68 -0.52 -4.00
C SER A 198 21.40 0.05 -2.77
N HIS A 199 21.92 1.27 -2.85
CA HIS A 199 22.43 1.98 -1.67
C HIS A 199 21.34 2.14 -0.59
N ILE A 200 20.07 2.26 -0.97
CA ILE A 200 18.97 2.40 0.01
C ILE A 200 18.77 1.11 0.79
N THR A 201 18.80 -0.06 0.13
CA THR A 201 18.69 -1.34 0.84
C THR A 201 19.92 -1.54 1.73
N GLN A 202 21.12 -1.24 1.23
CA GLN A 202 22.37 -1.37 1.97
C GLN A 202 22.36 -0.56 3.27
N GLU A 203 22.06 0.74 3.18
CA GLU A 203 22.00 1.65 4.34
C GLU A 203 20.96 1.23 5.38
N ASN A 204 19.91 0.53 4.95
CA ASN A 204 18.78 0.15 5.80
C ASN A 204 18.82 -1.31 6.28
N ARG A 205 19.84 -2.10 5.91
CA ARG A 205 19.95 -3.52 6.27
C ARG A 205 19.87 -3.76 7.79
N ASP A 206 20.63 -3.03 8.59
CA ASP A 206 20.63 -3.19 10.05
C ASP A 206 19.29 -2.81 10.68
N ARG A 207 18.61 -1.81 10.10
CA ARG A 207 17.27 -1.42 10.53
C ARG A 207 16.29 -2.53 10.20
N ALA A 208 16.32 -3.07 8.99
CA ALA A 208 15.48 -4.17 8.57
C ALA A 208 15.69 -5.40 9.47
N TRP A 209 16.93 -5.78 9.74
CA TRP A 209 17.23 -6.92 10.61
C TRP A 209 16.60 -6.79 12.00
N LYS A 210 16.73 -5.60 12.61
CA LYS A 210 16.13 -5.29 13.91
C LYS A 210 14.59 -5.29 13.88
N GLN A 211 13.98 -5.05 12.72
CA GLN A 211 12.54 -5.03 12.51
C GLN A 211 11.96 -6.38 12.04
N LEU A 212 12.81 -7.38 11.77
CA LEU A 212 12.37 -8.69 11.30
C LEU A 212 11.53 -9.40 12.38
N GLY A 213 10.30 -9.78 12.02
CA GLY A 213 9.28 -10.34 12.91
C GLY A 213 8.36 -9.30 13.57
N THR A 214 8.41 -8.04 13.15
CA THR A 214 7.52 -6.98 13.68
C THR A 214 6.29 -6.78 12.79
N SER A 215 5.17 -6.44 13.39
CA SER A 215 3.90 -6.22 12.67
C SER A 215 3.77 -4.78 12.18
N GLY A 216 4.23 -3.80 12.96
CA GLY A 216 4.19 -2.38 12.59
C GLY A 216 2.96 -1.61 12.98
N SER A 217 2.61 -0.59 12.19
CA SER A 217 1.48 0.31 12.46
C SER A 217 0.49 0.42 11.29
N GLY A 218 -0.49 1.31 11.43
CA GLY A 218 -1.55 1.50 10.42
C GLY A 218 -2.54 0.34 10.41
N ASN A 219 -2.83 -0.19 9.22
CA ASN A 219 -3.75 -1.30 9.02
C ASN A 219 -3.11 -2.68 9.26
N HIS A 220 -1.87 -2.74 9.75
CA HIS A 220 -1.20 -4.00 10.09
C HIS A 220 -1.76 -4.62 11.36
N PHE A 221 -1.90 -5.94 11.35
CA PHE A 221 -2.50 -6.69 12.44
C PHE A 221 -1.94 -8.11 12.55
N VAL A 222 -2.14 -8.69 13.74
CA VAL A 222 -2.06 -10.11 13.98
C VAL A 222 -3.31 -10.52 14.74
N GLU A 223 -4.00 -11.53 14.26
CA GLU A 223 -5.26 -11.99 14.84
C GLU A 223 -5.41 -13.50 14.84
N PHE A 224 -5.97 -14.02 15.93
CA PHE A 224 -6.51 -15.37 15.95
C PHE A 224 -8.00 -15.35 15.63
N GLY A 225 -8.44 -16.33 14.87
CA GLY A 225 -9.82 -16.51 14.48
C GLY A 225 -10.12 -17.96 14.13
N THR A 226 -11.33 -18.18 13.64
CA THR A 226 -11.78 -19.49 13.15
C THR A 226 -11.79 -19.50 11.64
N LEU A 227 -11.08 -20.45 11.03
CA LEU A 227 -11.20 -20.76 9.61
C LEU A 227 -12.19 -21.91 9.43
N THR A 228 -13.27 -21.68 8.68
CA THR A 228 -14.31 -22.67 8.42
C THR A 228 -14.29 -23.08 6.94
N LEU A 229 -14.21 -24.38 6.71
CA LEU A 229 -14.33 -25.03 5.40
C LEU A 229 -15.63 -25.84 5.37
N ASP A 230 -16.47 -25.60 4.36
CA ASP A 230 -17.73 -26.34 4.18
C ASP A 230 -17.53 -27.70 3.47
N ALA A 231 -16.36 -27.90 2.85
CA ALA A 231 -15.97 -29.11 2.14
C ALA A 231 -14.44 -29.35 2.25
N ASP A 232 -14.01 -30.59 2.03
CA ASP A 232 -12.59 -30.93 1.99
C ASP A 232 -11.87 -30.15 0.88
N ASP A 233 -10.89 -29.33 1.25
CA ASP A 233 -10.06 -28.54 0.35
C ASP A 233 -8.78 -28.09 1.10
N LEU A 234 -7.80 -27.52 0.42
CA LEU A 234 -6.54 -27.01 1.00
C LEU A 234 -5.74 -28.09 1.76
N GLY A 235 -6.01 -29.38 1.50
CA GLY A 235 -5.43 -30.49 2.25
C GLY A 235 -6.05 -30.71 3.63
N LEU A 236 -7.15 -30.03 3.95
CA LEU A 236 -7.89 -30.14 5.20
C LEU A 236 -9.27 -30.75 4.95
N GLN A 237 -9.83 -31.36 6.00
CA GLN A 237 -11.21 -31.83 5.98
C GLN A 237 -12.17 -30.65 6.19
N ALA A 238 -13.43 -30.83 5.81
CA ALA A 238 -14.49 -29.91 6.19
C ALA A 238 -14.55 -29.76 7.72
N GLY A 239 -14.61 -28.52 8.20
CA GLY A 239 -14.56 -28.24 9.63
C GLY A 239 -14.14 -26.83 9.97
N THR A 240 -14.00 -26.58 11.27
CA THR A 240 -13.59 -25.30 11.83
C THR A 240 -12.26 -25.45 12.56
N TYR A 241 -11.29 -24.61 12.20
CA TYR A 241 -9.93 -24.69 12.70
C TYR A 241 -9.52 -23.39 13.39
N LEU A 242 -8.64 -23.49 14.39
CA LEU A 242 -7.94 -22.31 14.89
C LEU A 242 -6.96 -21.83 13.82
N SER A 243 -6.97 -20.55 13.52
CA SER A 243 -6.04 -19.97 12.56
C SER A 243 -5.50 -18.64 13.04
N LEU A 244 -4.24 -18.40 12.71
CA LEU A 244 -3.54 -17.15 12.90
C LEU A 244 -3.47 -16.44 11.55
N LEU A 245 -3.90 -15.18 11.51
CA LEU A 245 -3.79 -14.32 10.34
C LEU A 245 -2.93 -13.11 10.70
N SER A 246 -2.00 -12.76 9.84
CA SER A 246 -1.23 -11.53 9.98
C SER A 246 -1.23 -10.73 8.67
N HIS A 247 -1.16 -9.41 8.84
CA HIS A 247 -1.07 -8.41 7.79
C HIS A 247 0.08 -7.45 8.12
N SER A 248 1.10 -7.43 7.27
CA SER A 248 2.28 -6.59 7.41
C SER A 248 3.01 -6.48 6.07
N GLY A 249 4.14 -5.79 6.04
CA GLY A 249 4.90 -5.56 4.83
C GLY A 249 6.40 -5.44 5.07
N SER A 250 7.07 -4.68 4.22
CA SER A 250 8.53 -4.52 4.25
C SER A 250 9.02 -3.41 5.19
N ARG A 251 8.09 -2.89 6.01
CA ARG A 251 8.35 -1.95 7.11
C ARG A 251 8.99 -0.66 6.60
N GLY A 252 9.70 0.06 7.47
CA GLY A 252 10.33 1.33 7.11
C GLY A 252 11.33 1.24 5.97
N THR A 253 11.93 0.07 5.73
CA THR A 253 12.91 -0.14 4.64
C THR A 253 12.22 -0.09 3.28
N GLY A 254 11.11 -0.79 3.08
CA GLY A 254 10.35 -0.69 1.84
C GLY A 254 9.82 0.72 1.57
N ALA A 255 9.34 1.40 2.61
CA ALA A 255 8.93 2.80 2.49
C ALA A 255 10.09 3.70 2.02
N ALA A 256 11.30 3.50 2.55
CA ALA A 256 12.49 4.25 2.13
C ALA A 256 12.88 3.96 0.66
N VAL A 257 12.77 2.71 0.22
CA VAL A 257 12.99 2.32 -1.19
C VAL A 257 11.96 3.01 -2.08
N CYS A 258 10.67 2.92 -1.74
CA CYS A 258 9.60 3.57 -2.50
C CYS A 258 9.80 5.09 -2.58
N ASP A 259 10.09 5.75 -1.46
CA ASP A 259 10.29 7.19 -1.40
C ASP A 259 11.50 7.67 -2.22
N TYR A 260 12.60 6.92 -2.22
CA TYR A 260 13.77 7.25 -3.03
C TYR A 260 13.46 7.13 -4.52
N TYR A 261 13.05 5.95 -4.97
CA TYR A 261 12.87 5.68 -6.39
C TYR A 261 11.66 6.42 -7.00
N SER A 262 10.64 6.75 -6.19
CA SER A 262 9.58 7.67 -6.60
C SER A 262 10.11 9.08 -6.88
N ARG A 263 11.11 9.56 -6.14
CA ARG A 263 11.74 10.87 -6.43
C ARG A 263 12.60 10.80 -7.69
N VAL A 264 13.35 9.72 -7.87
CA VAL A 264 14.16 9.50 -9.08
C VAL A 264 13.26 9.48 -10.31
N ALA A 265 12.18 8.69 -10.30
CA ALA A 265 11.22 8.63 -11.41
C ALA A 265 10.66 10.01 -11.75
N LYS A 266 10.27 10.81 -10.74
CA LYS A 266 9.77 12.18 -10.93
C LYS A 266 10.80 13.12 -11.52
N GLN A 267 12.09 12.95 -11.19
CA GLN A 267 13.17 13.75 -11.76
C GLN A 267 13.47 13.37 -13.20
N MET A 268 13.26 12.10 -13.58
CA MET A 268 13.41 11.61 -14.95
C MET A 268 12.25 12.02 -15.86
N HIS A 269 11.09 12.37 -15.28
CA HIS A 269 9.88 12.75 -16.00
C HIS A 269 9.37 14.17 -15.63
N PRO A 270 10.17 15.24 -15.81
CA PRO A 270 9.75 16.61 -15.51
C PRO A 270 8.62 17.11 -16.42
N GLU A 271 8.41 16.46 -17.57
CA GLU A 271 7.31 16.73 -18.49
C GLU A 271 5.94 16.30 -17.94
N LEU A 272 5.88 15.41 -16.95
CA LEU A 272 4.58 14.94 -16.48
C LEU A 272 3.76 16.08 -15.84
N PRO A 273 2.47 16.19 -16.20
CA PRO A 273 1.60 17.15 -15.56
C PRO A 273 1.38 16.77 -14.09
N ARG A 274 0.94 17.75 -13.30
CA ARG A 274 0.86 17.65 -11.82
C ARG A 274 0.03 16.45 -11.35
N GLU A 275 -1.02 16.11 -12.07
CA GLU A 275 -1.93 15.02 -11.79
C GLU A 275 -1.34 13.63 -12.12
N LEU A 276 -0.33 13.57 -13.00
CA LEU A 276 0.36 12.33 -13.40
C LEU A 276 1.75 12.18 -12.77
N VAL A 277 2.28 13.19 -12.08
CA VAL A 277 3.63 13.13 -11.49
C VAL A 277 3.82 11.97 -10.50
N ASN A 278 2.76 11.51 -9.83
CA ASN A 278 2.83 10.34 -8.94
C ASN A 278 2.76 9.00 -9.71
N LEU A 279 2.64 9.04 -11.02
CA LEU A 279 2.68 7.91 -11.93
C LEU A 279 3.97 7.89 -12.77
N ALA A 280 4.96 8.72 -12.42
CA ALA A 280 6.28 8.68 -13.03
C ALA A 280 6.88 7.27 -12.92
N TRP A 281 7.49 6.79 -13.99
CA TRP A 281 8.01 5.43 -14.11
C TRP A 281 9.54 5.40 -14.14
N LEU A 282 10.07 4.19 -14.03
CA LEU A 282 11.46 3.84 -14.30
C LEU A 282 11.45 2.78 -15.39
N ASP A 283 12.16 3.02 -16.48
CA ASP A 283 12.43 2.02 -17.50
C ASP A 283 13.31 0.92 -16.91
N LEU A 284 12.92 -0.35 -17.06
CA LEU A 284 13.67 -1.48 -16.48
C LEU A 284 15.06 -1.67 -17.10
N ASP A 285 15.29 -1.15 -18.31
CA ASP A 285 16.60 -1.20 -18.95
C ASP A 285 17.53 -0.08 -18.46
N SER A 286 17.00 0.89 -17.70
CA SER A 286 17.80 1.92 -17.05
C SER A 286 18.43 1.42 -15.75
N GLN A 287 19.57 2.00 -15.35
CA GLN A 287 20.19 1.68 -14.06
C GLN A 287 19.20 1.85 -12.89
N ALA A 288 18.47 2.97 -12.85
CA ALA A 288 17.51 3.25 -11.78
C ALA A 288 16.36 2.23 -11.75
N GLY A 289 15.87 1.80 -12.92
CA GLY A 289 14.82 0.78 -13.01
C GLY A 289 15.30 -0.60 -12.58
N ALA A 290 16.50 -1.02 -13.02
CA ALA A 290 17.10 -2.29 -12.61
C ALA A 290 17.36 -2.34 -11.09
N GLU A 291 17.91 -1.27 -10.51
CA GLU A 291 18.12 -1.19 -9.06
C GLU A 291 16.80 -1.20 -8.28
N TYR A 292 15.80 -0.42 -8.71
CA TYR A 292 14.48 -0.43 -8.06
C TYR A 292 13.83 -1.81 -8.15
N TRP A 293 13.91 -2.47 -9.30
CA TRP A 293 13.35 -3.81 -9.49
C TRP A 293 13.99 -4.81 -8.54
N ALA A 294 15.32 -4.81 -8.43
CA ALA A 294 16.05 -5.68 -7.50
C ALA A 294 15.72 -5.34 -6.02
N ALA A 295 15.68 -4.06 -5.66
CA ALA A 295 15.32 -3.62 -4.31
C ALA A 295 13.87 -3.99 -3.96
N MET A 296 12.92 -3.82 -4.87
CA MET A 296 11.52 -4.21 -4.71
C MET A 296 11.41 -5.72 -4.47
N ASN A 297 12.11 -6.55 -5.24
CA ASN A 297 12.13 -8.00 -5.05
C ASN A 297 12.74 -8.43 -3.71
N LEU A 298 13.83 -7.79 -3.28
CA LEU A 298 14.39 -8.00 -1.94
C LEU A 298 13.39 -7.64 -0.85
N MET A 299 12.65 -6.53 -1.00
CA MET A 299 11.58 -6.15 -0.05
C MET A 299 10.42 -7.14 -0.06
N GLY A 300 10.13 -7.76 -1.21
CA GLY A 300 9.23 -8.90 -1.33
C GLY A 300 9.62 -10.08 -0.48
N GLN A 301 10.88 -10.50 -0.61
CA GLN A 301 11.46 -11.60 0.17
C GLN A 301 11.50 -11.27 1.67
N TYR A 302 11.86 -10.02 2.01
CA TYR A 302 11.91 -9.57 3.41
C TYR A 302 10.52 -9.55 4.05
N ALA A 303 9.49 -9.07 3.34
CA ALA A 303 8.12 -9.13 3.85
C ALA A 303 7.68 -10.58 4.10
N ALA A 304 7.98 -11.52 3.18
CA ALA A 304 7.71 -12.93 3.37
C ALA A 304 8.39 -13.49 4.64
N ALA A 305 9.69 -13.24 4.78
CA ALA A 305 10.46 -13.63 5.94
C ALA A 305 9.93 -13.03 7.25
N ASN A 306 9.48 -11.77 7.22
CA ASN A 306 8.90 -11.10 8.38
C ASN A 306 7.66 -11.86 8.90
N HIS A 307 6.76 -12.26 7.99
CA HIS A 307 5.60 -13.08 8.33
C HIS A 307 5.99 -14.49 8.77
N ALA A 308 6.94 -15.14 8.09
CA ALA A 308 7.44 -16.46 8.49
C ALA A 308 7.96 -16.44 9.94
N CYS A 309 8.78 -15.45 10.29
CA CYS A 309 9.26 -15.26 11.65
C CYS A 309 8.13 -15.04 12.66
N ILE A 310 7.09 -14.27 12.34
CA ILE A 310 5.95 -14.04 13.26
C ILE A 310 5.21 -15.36 13.51
N HIS A 311 4.84 -16.06 12.44
CA HIS A 311 4.03 -17.27 12.53
C HIS A 311 4.77 -18.42 13.20
N GLN A 312 6.04 -18.64 12.82
CA GLN A 312 6.88 -19.68 13.42
C GLN A 312 7.08 -19.45 14.91
N ALA A 313 7.45 -18.24 15.32
CA ALA A 313 7.68 -17.95 16.73
C ALA A 313 6.40 -18.10 17.57
N ILE A 314 5.23 -17.72 17.04
CA ILE A 314 3.95 -17.91 17.72
C ILE A 314 3.61 -19.41 17.83
N ALA A 315 3.79 -20.19 16.75
CA ALA A 315 3.55 -21.63 16.78
C ALA A 315 4.47 -22.35 17.78
N GLU A 316 5.77 -22.02 17.77
CA GLU A 316 6.76 -22.54 18.73
C GLU A 316 6.42 -22.17 20.18
N ASN A 317 6.02 -20.91 20.43
CA ASN A 317 5.60 -20.43 21.75
C ASN A 317 4.37 -21.19 22.27
N LEU A 318 3.44 -21.53 21.37
CA LEU A 318 2.26 -22.32 21.67
C LEU A 318 2.54 -23.84 21.70
N GLY A 319 3.68 -24.30 21.19
CA GLY A 319 4.01 -25.72 21.09
C GLY A 319 3.02 -26.50 20.22
N VAL A 320 2.66 -25.92 19.07
CA VAL A 320 1.67 -26.42 18.12
C VAL A 320 2.30 -26.58 16.74
N GLU A 321 1.81 -27.56 15.96
CA GLU A 321 2.19 -27.75 14.57
C GLU A 321 1.35 -26.86 13.64
N VAL A 322 1.92 -26.52 12.48
CA VAL A 322 1.22 -25.80 11.41
C VAL A 322 0.67 -26.84 10.42
N LEU A 323 -0.65 -26.90 10.29
CA LEU A 323 -1.34 -27.83 9.38
C LEU A 323 -1.37 -27.32 7.93
N LEU A 324 -1.44 -26.00 7.76
CA LEU A 324 -1.54 -25.33 6.49
C LEU A 324 -1.04 -23.90 6.64
N ASP A 325 -0.29 -23.40 5.66
CA ASP A 325 0.03 -21.99 5.55
C ASP A 325 -0.32 -21.44 4.15
N ILE A 326 -0.84 -20.21 4.12
CA ILE A 326 -1.25 -19.52 2.91
C ILE A 326 -0.74 -18.09 2.99
N GLU A 327 -0.24 -17.55 1.89
CA GLU A 327 0.18 -16.16 1.81
C GLU A 327 -0.07 -15.56 0.42
N ASN A 328 -0.26 -14.25 0.37
CA ASN A 328 -0.37 -13.50 -0.89
C ASN A 328 0.11 -12.06 -0.73
N HIS A 329 0.75 -11.53 -1.77
CA HIS A 329 1.02 -10.11 -1.89
C HIS A 329 -0.23 -9.33 -2.30
N HIS A 330 -0.28 -8.06 -1.94
CA HIS A 330 -1.26 -7.13 -2.51
C HIS A 330 -0.70 -5.74 -2.88
N ASN A 331 0.58 -5.48 -2.63
CA ASN A 331 1.31 -4.30 -3.10
C ASN A 331 2.62 -4.73 -3.78
N PHE A 332 2.61 -5.00 -5.08
CA PHE A 332 3.80 -5.47 -5.79
C PHE A 332 3.71 -5.24 -7.30
N ALA A 333 4.81 -5.43 -8.02
CA ALA A 333 4.81 -5.53 -9.48
C ALA A 333 5.46 -6.83 -9.93
N TRP A 334 4.88 -7.46 -10.94
CA TRP A 334 5.36 -8.72 -11.50
C TRP A 334 5.58 -8.60 -13.00
N LYS A 335 6.55 -9.35 -13.50
CA LYS A 335 6.71 -9.58 -14.93
C LYS A 335 5.81 -10.76 -15.32
N GLU A 336 4.78 -10.50 -16.11
CA GLU A 336 3.73 -11.46 -16.46
C GLU A 336 3.47 -11.46 -17.97
N THR A 337 3.00 -12.59 -18.49
CA THR A 337 2.60 -12.68 -19.91
C THR A 337 1.08 -12.61 -20.02
N HIS A 338 0.59 -11.57 -20.68
CA HIS A 338 -0.84 -11.35 -20.94
C HIS A 338 -1.08 -11.15 -22.43
N ALA A 339 -2.04 -11.90 -22.98
CA ALA A 339 -2.33 -11.90 -24.42
C ALA A 339 -1.08 -12.09 -25.34
N GLY A 340 -0.05 -12.80 -24.87
CA GLY A 340 1.19 -13.05 -25.61
C GLY A 340 2.27 -11.97 -25.48
N GLU A 341 2.02 -10.91 -24.69
CA GLU A 341 2.97 -9.84 -24.43
C GLU A 341 3.53 -9.95 -23.01
N GLU A 342 4.85 -9.76 -22.85
CA GLU A 342 5.48 -9.61 -21.54
C GLU A 342 5.24 -8.19 -21.02
N LEU A 343 4.58 -8.07 -19.86
CA LEU A 343 4.19 -6.82 -19.25
C LEU A 343 4.64 -6.76 -17.79
N ILE A 344 4.77 -5.54 -17.28
CA ILE A 344 4.96 -5.29 -15.85
C ILE A 344 3.60 -4.95 -15.23
N VAL A 345 3.06 -5.88 -14.45
CA VAL A 345 1.73 -5.79 -13.83
C VAL A 345 1.87 -5.30 -12.41
N HIS A 346 1.45 -4.06 -12.17
CA HIS A 346 1.39 -3.42 -10.87
C HIS A 346 0.06 -3.77 -10.20
N ARG A 347 0.10 -4.25 -8.96
CA ARG A 347 -1.09 -4.40 -8.11
C ARG A 347 -0.88 -3.60 -6.84
N LYS A 348 -1.81 -2.66 -6.58
CA LYS A 348 -1.81 -1.84 -5.37
C LYS A 348 -3.12 -2.03 -4.64
N GLY A 349 -3.09 -2.69 -3.50
CA GLY A 349 -4.28 -3.24 -2.87
C GLY A 349 -5.07 -4.14 -3.82
N ALA A 350 -4.37 -5.01 -4.55
CA ALA A 350 -5.01 -6.04 -5.37
C ALA A 350 -4.16 -7.31 -5.33
N THR A 351 -4.80 -8.47 -5.34
CA THR A 351 -4.15 -9.77 -5.15
C THR A 351 -4.12 -10.55 -6.46
N PRO A 352 -3.04 -11.29 -6.78
CA PRO A 352 -3.05 -12.26 -7.89
C PRO A 352 -4.19 -13.28 -7.75
N ALA A 353 -4.92 -13.49 -8.85
CA ALA A 353 -6.09 -14.36 -8.98
C ALA A 353 -6.04 -15.18 -10.28
N GLY A 354 -4.83 -15.59 -10.69
CA GLY A 354 -4.61 -16.60 -11.70
C GLY A 354 -5.39 -17.89 -11.41
N LYS A 355 -5.67 -18.69 -12.43
CA LYS A 355 -6.49 -19.91 -12.26
C LYS A 355 -5.84 -20.85 -11.24
N GLY A 356 -6.54 -21.10 -10.13
CA GLY A 356 -6.07 -21.96 -9.05
C GLY A 356 -5.18 -21.27 -8.00
N VAL A 357 -4.75 -20.02 -8.23
CA VAL A 357 -3.93 -19.26 -7.28
C VAL A 357 -4.75 -18.95 -6.02
N LEU A 358 -4.21 -19.26 -4.85
CA LEU A 358 -4.84 -18.94 -3.57
C LEU A 358 -4.59 -17.49 -3.17
N GLY A 359 -5.54 -16.89 -2.47
CA GLY A 359 -5.39 -15.57 -1.88
C GLY A 359 -6.22 -15.41 -0.61
N ILE A 360 -5.87 -14.43 0.21
CA ILE A 360 -6.61 -14.04 1.40
C ILE A 360 -7.18 -12.64 1.17
N ILE A 361 -8.49 -12.50 1.34
CA ILE A 361 -9.23 -11.23 1.25
C ILE A 361 -9.81 -10.94 2.63
N PRO A 362 -9.09 -10.21 3.52
CA PRO A 362 -9.61 -9.82 4.83
C PRO A 362 -10.74 -8.79 4.74
N GLY A 363 -11.68 -8.87 5.68
CA GLY A 363 -12.62 -7.79 5.93
C GLY A 363 -12.01 -6.69 6.81
N SER A 364 -12.13 -6.85 8.12
CA SER A 364 -11.67 -5.91 9.14
C SER A 364 -11.61 -6.64 10.49
N MET A 365 -11.14 -5.97 11.55
CA MET A 365 -11.05 -6.55 12.90
C MET A 365 -12.35 -7.17 13.45
N GLY A 366 -13.51 -6.90 12.86
CA GLY A 366 -14.80 -7.42 13.32
C GLY A 366 -15.71 -7.89 12.19
N THR A 367 -15.17 -8.17 11.01
CA THR A 367 -15.92 -8.71 9.87
C THR A 367 -15.14 -9.87 9.27
N PRO A 368 -15.80 -10.82 8.60
CA PRO A 368 -15.11 -11.98 8.05
C PRO A 368 -14.05 -11.59 7.02
N GLY A 369 -13.09 -12.49 6.84
CA GLY A 369 -12.24 -12.58 5.67
C GLY A 369 -12.48 -13.90 4.94
N TYR A 370 -11.88 -14.03 3.76
CA TYR A 370 -12.04 -15.21 2.91
C TYR A 370 -10.70 -15.71 2.40
N VAL A 371 -10.49 -17.03 2.45
CA VAL A 371 -9.52 -17.69 1.59
C VAL A 371 -10.22 -17.97 0.27
N VAL A 372 -9.60 -17.52 -0.82
CA VAL A 372 -10.18 -17.59 -2.17
C VAL A 372 -9.24 -18.29 -3.13
N ARG A 373 -9.81 -18.79 -4.24
CA ARG A 373 -9.10 -19.34 -5.38
C ARG A 373 -9.41 -18.53 -6.63
N GLY A 374 -8.37 -18.07 -7.31
CA GLY A 374 -8.48 -17.31 -8.54
C GLY A 374 -9.07 -18.12 -9.69
N LYS A 375 -9.89 -17.47 -10.52
CA LYS A 375 -10.51 -18.05 -11.72
C LYS A 375 -9.72 -17.75 -13.00
N GLY A 376 -8.69 -16.90 -12.93
CA GLY A 376 -7.81 -16.60 -14.07
C GLY A 376 -8.46 -15.70 -15.13
N VAL A 377 -9.28 -14.73 -14.72
CA VAL A 377 -9.96 -13.82 -15.64
C VAL A 377 -8.96 -12.84 -16.26
N GLU A 378 -8.76 -12.94 -17.57
CA GLU A 378 -7.76 -12.15 -18.28
C GLU A 378 -8.08 -10.65 -18.28
N SER A 379 -9.36 -10.26 -18.31
CA SER A 379 -9.74 -8.84 -18.28
C SER A 379 -9.40 -8.14 -16.97
N SER A 380 -9.17 -8.89 -15.88
CA SER A 380 -8.71 -8.32 -14.61
C SER A 380 -7.18 -8.40 -14.45
N LEU A 381 -6.45 -8.74 -15.52
CA LEU A 381 -5.03 -9.10 -15.44
C LEU A 381 -4.83 -10.20 -14.38
N GLN A 382 -5.76 -11.16 -14.37
CA GLN A 382 -5.79 -12.27 -13.41
C GLN A 382 -5.61 -11.77 -11.97
N SER A 383 -6.38 -10.76 -11.58
CA SER A 383 -6.32 -10.12 -10.25
C SER A 383 -7.69 -10.05 -9.60
N ALA A 384 -7.71 -9.85 -8.28
CA ALA A 384 -8.89 -9.70 -7.44
C ALA A 384 -8.67 -8.62 -6.36
N ALA A 385 -9.74 -8.26 -5.65
CA ALA A 385 -9.68 -7.37 -4.50
C ALA A 385 -8.72 -7.90 -3.42
N HIS A 386 -8.14 -7.00 -2.63
CA HIS A 386 -7.26 -7.36 -1.52
C HIS A 386 -7.94 -7.33 -0.16
N GLY A 387 -9.10 -6.70 -0.03
CA GLY A 387 -9.82 -6.64 1.24
C GLY A 387 -11.14 -5.90 1.12
N ALA A 388 -11.67 -5.38 2.23
CA ALA A 388 -12.90 -4.58 2.19
C ALA A 388 -12.70 -3.18 1.56
N GLY A 389 -11.50 -2.60 1.67
CA GLY A 389 -11.23 -1.24 1.23
C GLY A 389 -11.85 -0.17 2.14
N ARG A 390 -11.19 0.99 2.26
CA ARG A 390 -11.68 2.07 3.12
C ARG A 390 -12.84 2.82 2.44
N LYS A 391 -13.83 3.24 3.23
CA LYS A 391 -14.89 4.16 2.75
C LYS A 391 -14.72 5.60 3.24
N MET A 392 -13.71 5.85 4.08
CA MET A 392 -13.37 7.18 4.57
C MET A 392 -11.91 7.28 5.00
N SER A 393 -11.40 8.51 5.01
CA SER A 393 -10.04 8.79 5.49
C SER A 393 -9.87 8.48 6.98
N ARG A 394 -8.62 8.19 7.38
CA ARG A 394 -8.24 7.96 8.78
C ARG A 394 -8.64 9.13 9.69
N THR A 395 -8.44 10.37 9.21
CA THR A 395 -8.85 11.59 9.93
C THR A 395 -10.38 11.69 10.11
N ALA A 396 -11.14 11.34 9.07
CA ALA A 396 -12.60 11.34 9.15
C ALA A 396 -13.10 10.28 10.14
N ALA A 397 -12.51 9.08 10.12
CA ALA A 397 -12.84 8.00 11.05
C ALA A 397 -12.57 8.39 12.52
N LYS A 398 -11.38 8.94 12.84
CA LYS A 398 -11.03 9.43 14.17
C LYS A 398 -12.01 10.49 14.70
N ARG A 399 -12.52 11.35 13.82
CA ARG A 399 -13.50 12.38 14.19
C ARG A 399 -14.89 11.79 14.41
N LYS A 400 -15.30 10.83 13.59
CA LYS A 400 -16.66 10.29 13.54
C LYS A 400 -16.94 9.26 14.64
N PHE A 401 -16.04 8.31 14.86
CA PHE A 401 -16.33 7.14 15.71
C PHE A 401 -15.90 7.32 17.16
N ARG A 402 -16.49 6.54 18.05
CA ARG A 402 -16.19 6.49 19.48
C ARG A 402 -16.03 5.04 19.95
N TRP A 403 -15.13 4.80 20.89
CA TRP A 403 -14.79 3.45 21.35
C TRP A 403 -15.95 2.66 21.97
N ASN A 404 -16.91 3.34 22.60
CA ASN A 404 -18.11 2.70 23.15
C ASN A 404 -18.97 2.02 22.08
N GLU A 405 -19.12 2.65 20.91
CA GLU A 405 -19.86 2.10 19.77
C GLU A 405 -19.10 0.92 19.15
N VAL A 406 -17.78 1.08 18.97
CA VAL A 406 -16.90 0.05 18.42
C VAL A 406 -16.89 -1.19 19.33
N LYS A 407 -16.74 -0.99 20.65
CA LYS A 407 -16.74 -2.09 21.61
C LYS A 407 -18.06 -2.87 21.57
N ARG A 408 -19.20 -2.19 21.52
CA ARG A 408 -20.51 -2.84 21.37
C ARG A 408 -20.60 -3.67 20.09
N PHE A 409 -20.09 -3.15 18.96
CA PHE A 409 -20.06 -3.86 17.69
C PHE A 409 -19.22 -5.14 17.76
N LEU A 410 -18.06 -5.08 18.42
CA LEU A 410 -17.14 -6.21 18.60
C LEU A 410 -17.67 -7.25 19.60
N ASP A 411 -18.24 -6.80 20.73
CA ASP A 411 -18.84 -7.67 21.75
C ASP A 411 -19.97 -8.52 21.14
N GLN A 412 -20.82 -7.92 20.30
CA GLN A 412 -21.88 -8.64 19.57
C GLN A 412 -21.37 -9.75 18.64
N ARG A 413 -20.10 -9.73 18.27
CA ARG A 413 -19.45 -10.69 17.37
C ARG A 413 -18.47 -11.61 18.11
N GLY A 414 -18.34 -11.45 19.43
CA GLY A 414 -17.40 -12.20 20.25
C GLY A 414 -15.94 -11.89 19.91
N VAL A 415 -15.63 -10.66 19.50
CA VAL A 415 -14.26 -10.23 19.16
C VAL A 415 -13.63 -9.54 20.36
N THR A 416 -12.49 -10.07 20.80
CA THR A 416 -11.64 -9.43 21.80
C THR A 416 -10.58 -8.58 21.10
N LEU A 417 -10.64 -7.26 21.32
CA LEU A 417 -9.64 -6.33 20.83
C LEU A 417 -8.54 -6.12 21.89
N MET A 418 -7.29 -6.39 21.53
CA MET A 418 -6.13 -6.09 22.37
C MET A 418 -5.71 -4.63 22.25
N SER A 419 -5.61 -4.14 21.02
CA SER A 419 -5.24 -2.76 20.69
C SER A 419 -5.62 -2.45 19.25
N ALA A 420 -6.07 -1.21 18.98
CA ALA A 420 -6.19 -0.63 17.64
C ALA A 420 -6.36 0.89 17.70
N GLY A 421 -6.23 1.55 16.54
CA GLY A 421 -6.65 2.92 16.35
C GLY A 421 -8.11 3.05 15.91
N LEU A 422 -8.77 4.16 16.28
CA LEU A 422 -10.14 4.49 15.81
C LEU A 422 -10.23 4.67 14.29
N ASP A 423 -9.10 4.88 13.62
CA ASP A 423 -8.99 4.92 12.16
C ASP A 423 -9.14 3.57 11.49
N GLU A 424 -8.98 2.45 12.20
CA GLU A 424 -8.99 1.10 11.63
C GLU A 424 -10.22 0.29 12.02
N VAL A 425 -11.22 0.92 12.63
CA VAL A 425 -12.45 0.24 13.07
C VAL A 425 -13.29 -0.26 11.89
N PRO A 426 -14.08 -1.34 12.03
CA PRO A 426 -14.84 -1.94 10.91
C PRO A 426 -15.75 -0.93 10.18
N MET A 427 -16.29 0.05 10.91
CA MET A 427 -17.14 1.08 10.34
C MET A 427 -16.41 2.06 9.43
N ALA A 428 -15.08 2.04 9.36
CA ALA A 428 -14.28 2.83 8.41
C ALA A 428 -14.09 2.13 7.05
N TYR A 429 -14.48 0.86 6.96
CA TYR A 429 -14.35 0.01 5.77
C TYR A 429 -15.69 -0.16 5.05
N LYS A 430 -15.64 -0.59 3.78
CA LYS A 430 -16.81 -1.07 3.03
C LYS A 430 -17.27 -2.42 3.62
N ASP A 431 -18.44 -2.87 3.20
CA ASP A 431 -18.92 -4.21 3.55
C ASP A 431 -18.18 -5.25 2.69
N ILE A 432 -17.49 -6.18 3.35
CA ILE A 432 -16.74 -7.25 2.69
C ILE A 432 -17.65 -8.15 1.85
N GLU A 433 -18.89 -8.38 2.28
CA GLU A 433 -19.83 -9.22 1.53
C GLU A 433 -20.19 -8.58 0.18
N THR A 434 -20.36 -7.25 0.15
CA THR A 434 -20.59 -6.50 -1.09
C THR A 434 -19.37 -6.58 -2.01
N VAL A 435 -18.15 -6.44 -1.47
CA VAL A 435 -16.91 -6.56 -2.26
C VAL A 435 -16.80 -7.97 -2.86
N MET A 436 -17.05 -9.02 -2.07
CA MET A 436 -17.03 -10.40 -2.55
C MET A 436 -18.10 -10.69 -3.60
N ALA A 437 -19.31 -10.15 -3.42
CA ALA A 437 -20.39 -10.30 -4.39
C ALA A 437 -20.05 -9.66 -5.74
N ALA A 438 -19.33 -8.53 -5.74
CA ALA A 438 -18.95 -7.80 -6.94
C ALA A 438 -17.82 -8.45 -7.77
N GLN A 439 -17.17 -9.50 -7.26
CA GLN A 439 -16.03 -10.18 -7.91
C GLN A 439 -16.20 -11.70 -8.00
N GLN A 440 -17.44 -12.20 -7.97
CA GLN A 440 -17.71 -13.63 -8.06
C GLN A 440 -17.20 -14.27 -9.36
N ASP A 441 -17.00 -13.49 -10.43
CA ASP A 441 -16.38 -13.95 -11.68
C ASP A 441 -14.85 -14.10 -11.56
N LEU A 442 -14.21 -13.36 -10.66
CA LEU A 442 -12.74 -13.34 -10.47
C LEU A 442 -12.25 -14.45 -9.55
N VAL A 443 -13.00 -14.77 -8.50
CA VAL A 443 -12.57 -15.69 -7.43
C VAL A 443 -13.68 -16.63 -6.97
N GLN A 444 -13.28 -17.76 -6.40
CA GLN A 444 -14.14 -18.69 -5.68
C GLN A 444 -13.76 -18.66 -4.18
N PRO A 445 -14.66 -18.31 -3.26
CA PRO A 445 -14.43 -18.51 -1.83
C PRO A 445 -14.27 -20.00 -1.52
N ILE A 446 -13.23 -20.34 -0.76
CA ILE A 446 -12.89 -21.72 -0.34
C ILE A 446 -13.12 -21.90 1.16
N ALA A 447 -12.75 -20.88 1.95
CA ALA A 447 -12.92 -20.90 3.39
C ALA A 447 -13.26 -19.51 3.91
N ARG A 448 -13.99 -19.46 5.03
CA ARG A 448 -14.35 -18.22 5.73
C ARG A 448 -13.53 -18.11 7.01
N PHE A 449 -12.90 -16.95 7.20
CA PHE A 449 -12.18 -16.62 8.42
C PHE A 449 -12.98 -15.61 9.25
N ASP A 450 -13.30 -15.95 10.51
CA ASP A 450 -13.94 -15.03 11.44
C ASP A 450 -12.96 -14.63 12.55
N PRO A 451 -12.53 -13.35 12.65
CA PRO A 451 -11.58 -12.90 13.66
C PRO A 451 -12.20 -12.99 15.06
N LYS A 452 -11.38 -13.29 16.08
CA LYS A 452 -11.82 -13.46 17.48
C LYS A 452 -10.90 -12.79 18.50
N LEU A 453 -9.61 -12.70 18.22
CA LEU A 453 -8.64 -11.99 19.05
C LEU A 453 -7.75 -11.15 18.14
N VAL A 454 -7.83 -9.82 18.24
CA VAL A 454 -7.18 -8.92 17.28
C VAL A 454 -6.20 -8.00 17.98
N LYS A 455 -4.98 -7.89 17.45
CA LYS A 455 -3.98 -6.89 17.85
C LYS A 455 -3.53 -6.07 16.65
N MET A 456 -3.62 -4.75 16.79
CA MET A 456 -3.06 -3.76 15.88
C MET A 456 -2.20 -2.76 16.67
N ALA A 457 -1.56 -1.80 16.00
CA ALA A 457 -0.89 -0.71 16.69
C ALA A 457 -1.86 0.16 17.51
N GLU A 458 -1.35 0.74 18.58
CA GLU A 458 -2.13 1.61 19.46
C GLU A 458 -2.57 2.91 18.78
N ALA A 459 -3.61 3.54 19.33
CA ALA A 459 -4.11 4.80 18.83
C ALA A 459 -3.05 5.91 18.95
N GLY A 460 -2.80 6.63 17.84
CA GLY A 460 -1.88 7.77 17.81
C GLY A 460 -0.57 7.48 17.06
N GLU A 461 -0.26 6.21 16.81
CA GLU A 461 0.80 5.81 15.89
C GLU A 461 0.51 6.32 14.47
N ARG A 462 1.55 6.79 13.76
CA ARG A 462 1.38 7.14 12.34
C ARG A 462 1.29 5.86 11.52
N PRO A 463 0.48 5.82 10.46
CA PRO A 463 0.50 4.72 9.50
C PRO A 463 1.82 4.67 8.73
N GLU A 464 2.17 3.49 8.23
CA GLU A 464 3.32 3.28 7.34
C GLU A 464 2.97 3.36 5.85
N ASP A 465 1.68 3.52 5.54
CA ASP A 465 1.09 3.64 4.20
C ASP A 465 0.54 5.04 3.87
#